data_AF-A0A261Q6D1-F1
#
_entry.id   AF-A0A261Q6D1-F1
#
_cell.length_a   1.000
_cell.length_b   1.000
_cell.length_c   1.000
_cell.angle_alpha   90.00
_cell.angle_beta   90.00
_cell.angle_gamma   90.00
#
_symmetry.space_group_name_H-M   'P 1'
#
loop_
_entity.id
_entity.type
_entity.pdbx_description
1 polymer ?
#
loop_
_entity_poly.entity_id
_entity_poly.type
_entity_poly.pdbx_seq_one_letter_code
_entity_poly.pdbx_strand_id
1 'polypeptide(L)'
;MRCLLETGYLIPRLRELLTSVLRQRLPEFEAEGWQWMARQSLDFDPMLMDAYRSRRANRKFLNPVKEARTLPDVIHFLRIWLPELAHLPPRFLYEPWRMRPAEQRQYGVYLGRSYPVPPRSWIPRTVRKQSIASKISR
;
A
#
# COMPACT_ATOMS: atom_id res chain seq x y z
N MET A 1 -1.14 -4.31 -6.07
CA MET A 1 -2.08 -5.12 -6.87
C MET A 1 -1.53 -5.51 -8.23
N ARG A 2 -0.84 -4.62 -8.96
CA ARG A 2 -0.21 -4.90 -10.26
C ARG A 2 0.59 -6.22 -10.31
N CYS A 3 1.43 -6.46 -9.30
CA CYS A 3 2.18 -7.71 -9.16
C CYS A 3 1.32 -8.99 -9.22
N LEU A 4 0.24 -9.02 -8.44
CA LEU A 4 -0.66 -10.16 -8.41
C LEU A 4 -1.40 -10.34 -9.75
N LEU A 5 -1.82 -9.24 -10.36
CA LEU A 5 -2.50 -9.28 -11.66
C LEU A 5 -1.61 -9.82 -12.78
N GLU A 6 -0.33 -9.45 -12.78
CA GLU A 6 0.58 -9.80 -13.86
C GLU A 6 1.26 -11.16 -13.66
N THR A 7 1.66 -11.49 -12.43
CA THR A 7 2.41 -12.71 -12.13
C THR A 7 1.57 -13.83 -11.54
N GLY A 8 0.36 -13.50 -11.08
CA GLY A 8 -0.46 -14.42 -10.30
C GLY A 8 0.10 -14.75 -8.92
N TYR A 9 1.12 -14.03 -8.46
CA TYR A 9 1.77 -14.27 -7.18
C TYR A 9 1.94 -12.99 -6.37
N LEU A 10 1.91 -13.15 -5.05
CA LEU A 10 2.22 -12.10 -4.08
C LEU A 10 2.90 -12.75 -2.88
N ILE A 11 3.96 -12.14 -2.37
CA ILE A 11 4.63 -12.65 -1.17
C ILE A 11 3.66 -12.68 0.03
N PRO A 12 3.77 -13.67 0.94
CA PRO A 12 2.82 -13.87 2.04
C PRO A 12 2.50 -12.61 2.84
N ARG A 13 3.52 -11.82 3.19
CA ARG A 13 3.36 -10.59 3.97
C ARG A 13 2.52 -9.52 3.26
N LEU A 14 2.66 -9.40 1.93
CA LEU A 14 1.85 -8.46 1.15
C LEU A 14 0.42 -8.99 0.94
N ARG A 15 0.21 -10.32 0.92
CA ARG A 15 -1.15 -10.91 0.96
C ARG A 15 -1.85 -10.60 2.27
N GLU A 16 -1.14 -10.67 3.40
CA GLU A 16 -1.67 -10.26 4.71
C GLU A 16 -2.04 -8.78 4.72
N LEU A 17 -1.19 -7.91 4.14
CA LEU A 17 -1.47 -6.49 4.01
C LEU A 17 -2.74 -6.25 3.19
N LEU A 18 -2.86 -6.88 2.02
CA LEU A 18 -4.05 -6.80 1.16
C LEU A 18 -5.31 -7.29 1.88
N THR A 19 -5.22 -8.43 2.56
CA THR A 19 -6.31 -8.96 3.38
C THR A 19 -6.76 -7.94 4.44
N SER A 20 -5.81 -7.27 5.10
CA SER A 20 -6.16 -6.26 6.10
C SER A 20 -6.85 -5.03 5.50
N VAL A 21 -6.51 -4.67 4.25
CA VAL A 21 -7.19 -3.59 3.51
C VAL A 21 -8.63 -3.98 3.23
N LEU A 22 -8.86 -5.16 2.66
CA LEU A 22 -10.22 -5.65 2.34
C LEU A 22 -11.10 -5.61 3.60
N ARG A 23 -10.65 -6.19 4.70
CA ARG A 23 -11.50 -6.32 5.90
C ARG A 23 -11.71 -5.03 6.68
N GLN A 24 -10.73 -4.14 6.69
CA GLN A 24 -10.75 -2.95 7.56
C GLN A 24 -11.08 -1.66 6.84
N ARG A 25 -10.90 -1.61 5.52
CA ARG A 25 -11.08 -0.41 4.72
C ARG A 25 -12.14 -0.54 3.64
N LEU A 26 -12.43 -1.77 3.21
CA LEU A 26 -13.41 -2.09 2.17
C LEU A 26 -14.29 -3.29 2.59
N PRO A 27 -14.83 -3.33 3.83
CA PRO A 27 -15.60 -4.48 4.32
C PRO A 27 -16.81 -4.82 3.44
N GLU A 28 -17.39 -3.82 2.77
CA GLU A 28 -18.48 -3.98 1.82
C GLU A 28 -18.11 -4.82 0.58
N PHE A 29 -16.81 -4.94 0.27
CA PHE A 29 -16.28 -5.74 -0.83
C PHE A 29 -15.50 -6.97 -0.34
N GLU A 30 -15.64 -7.38 0.93
CA GLU A 30 -14.84 -8.47 1.48
C GLU A 30 -15.04 -9.77 0.68
N ALA A 31 -16.29 -10.14 0.39
CA ALA A 31 -16.60 -11.37 -0.33
C ALA A 31 -16.07 -11.34 -1.78
N GLU A 32 -16.33 -10.28 -2.52
CA GLU A 32 -15.86 -10.10 -3.90
C GLU A 32 -14.34 -10.00 -3.95
N GLY A 33 -13.73 -9.30 -3.00
CA GLY A 33 -12.28 -9.15 -2.89
C GLY A 33 -11.58 -10.49 -2.67
N TRP A 34 -12.15 -11.36 -1.84
CA TRP A 34 -11.64 -12.73 -1.65
C TRP A 34 -11.75 -13.57 -2.92
N GLN A 35 -12.91 -13.56 -3.59
CA GLN A 35 -13.08 -14.27 -4.84
C GLN A 35 -12.14 -13.77 -5.92
N TRP A 36 -11.95 -12.45 -6.00
CA TRP A 36 -11.02 -11.83 -6.92
C TRP A 36 -9.59 -12.29 -6.63
N MET A 37 -9.14 -12.25 -5.37
CA MET A 37 -7.80 -12.72 -4.98
C MET A 37 -7.58 -14.19 -5.33
N ALA A 38 -8.58 -15.04 -5.09
CA ALA A 38 -8.54 -16.45 -5.45
C ALA A 38 -8.35 -16.64 -6.96
N ARG A 39 -9.14 -15.93 -7.78
CA ARG A 39 -9.05 -15.99 -9.26
C ARG A 39 -7.70 -15.50 -9.80
N GLN A 40 -7.09 -14.51 -9.15
CA GLN A 40 -5.79 -14.00 -9.61
C GLN A 40 -4.61 -14.84 -9.15
N SER A 41 -4.76 -15.69 -8.13
CA SER A 41 -3.63 -16.41 -7.53
C SER A 41 -3.35 -17.72 -8.28
N LEU A 42 -2.15 -17.89 -8.82
CA LEU A 42 -1.71 -19.16 -9.42
C LEU A 42 -1.41 -20.22 -8.36
N ASP A 43 -0.95 -19.78 -7.18
CA ASP A 43 -0.72 -20.55 -5.96
C ASP A 43 -1.98 -20.60 -5.08
N PHE A 44 -3.16 -20.58 -5.69
CA PHE A 44 -4.41 -20.63 -4.93
C PHE A 44 -4.52 -21.98 -4.19
N ASP A 45 -4.59 -21.87 -2.87
CA ASP A 45 -4.91 -22.98 -1.97
C ASP A 45 -6.07 -22.56 -1.05
N PRO A 46 -7.21 -23.29 -1.05
CA PRO A 46 -8.37 -22.94 -0.23
C PRO A 46 -8.05 -22.86 1.26
N MET A 47 -7.23 -23.78 1.79
CA MET A 47 -6.88 -23.82 3.21
C MET A 47 -5.97 -22.64 3.59
N LEU A 48 -5.02 -22.29 2.72
CA LEU A 48 -4.15 -21.14 2.91
C LEU A 48 -4.93 -19.82 2.82
N MET A 49 -5.88 -19.70 1.90
CA MET A 49 -6.75 -18.54 1.79
C MET A 49 -7.66 -18.40 3.01
N ASP A 50 -8.22 -19.50 3.50
CA ASP A 50 -8.96 -19.53 4.75
C ASP A 50 -8.08 -19.20 5.95
N ALA A 51 -6.81 -19.60 5.94
CA ALA A 51 -5.84 -19.17 6.92
C ALA A 51 -5.64 -17.64 6.83
N TYR A 52 -5.46 -17.03 5.67
CA TYR A 52 -5.39 -15.55 5.59
C TYR A 52 -6.67 -14.88 6.11
N ARG A 53 -7.84 -15.47 5.82
CA ARG A 53 -9.13 -15.00 6.30
C ARG A 53 -9.30 -15.16 7.82
N SER A 54 -8.69 -16.18 8.44
CA SER A 54 -8.88 -16.50 9.87
C SER A 54 -7.71 -16.09 10.79
N ARG A 55 -6.47 -16.31 10.35
CA ARG A 55 -5.20 -16.26 11.11
C ARG A 55 -4.81 -14.87 11.62
N ARG A 56 -5.42 -13.80 11.10
CA ARG A 56 -5.41 -12.46 11.71
C ARG A 56 -6.82 -12.02 12.12
N ALA A 57 -7.42 -12.73 13.07
CA ALA A 57 -8.51 -12.23 13.92
C ALA A 57 -8.12 -11.01 14.79
N ASN A 58 -7.02 -10.31 14.47
CA ASN A 58 -6.84 -8.92 14.87
C ASN A 58 -7.56 -8.04 13.84
N ARG A 59 -8.66 -7.41 14.25
CA ARG A 59 -9.39 -6.34 13.51
C ARG A 59 -8.56 -5.06 13.33
N LYS A 60 -7.24 -5.17 13.16
CA LYS A 60 -6.32 -4.04 13.09
C LYS A 60 -5.86 -3.88 11.65
N PHE A 61 -6.10 -2.69 11.12
CA PHE A 61 -5.53 -2.28 9.85
C PHE A 61 -4.01 -2.24 9.95
N LEU A 62 -3.33 -2.97 9.06
CA LEU A 62 -1.88 -3.00 9.02
C LEU A 62 -1.36 -1.74 8.37
N ASN A 63 -0.24 -1.22 8.86
CA ASN A 63 0.35 -0.01 8.31
C ASN A 63 1.20 -0.38 7.08
N PRO A 64 0.80 -0.01 5.85
CA PRO A 64 1.50 -0.41 4.63
C PRO A 64 2.96 0.01 4.63
N VAL A 65 3.27 1.18 5.18
CA VAL A 65 4.64 1.73 5.25
C VAL A 65 5.51 0.91 6.19
N LYS A 66 4.96 0.51 7.35
CA LYS A 66 5.71 -0.32 8.30
C LYS A 66 5.95 -1.71 7.74
N GLU A 67 4.91 -2.35 7.21
CA GLU A 67 5.03 -3.70 6.63
C GLU A 67 6.02 -3.70 5.46
N ALA A 68 5.93 -2.72 4.56
CA ALA A 68 6.86 -2.57 3.44
C ALA A 68 8.32 -2.49 3.89
N ARG A 69 8.63 -1.70 4.93
CA ARG A 69 9.99 -1.57 5.45
C ARG A 69 10.57 -2.85 6.06
N THR A 70 9.73 -3.81 6.44
CA THR A 70 10.21 -5.11 6.95
C THR A 70 10.58 -6.09 5.85
N LEU A 71 10.23 -5.78 4.60
CA LEU A 71 10.45 -6.67 3.47
C LEU A 71 11.86 -6.47 2.89
N PRO A 72 12.58 -7.57 2.60
CA PRO A 72 13.81 -7.49 1.82
C PRO A 72 13.49 -6.98 0.41
N ASP A 73 14.41 -6.20 -0.17
CA ASP A 73 14.37 -5.69 -1.54
C ASP A 73 13.09 -4.93 -1.95
N VAL A 74 12.34 -4.41 -0.97
CA VAL A 74 11.07 -3.73 -1.21
C VAL A 74 11.21 -2.51 -2.11
N ILE A 75 12.35 -1.82 -2.08
CA ILE A 75 12.61 -0.67 -2.96
C ILE A 75 12.67 -1.12 -4.41
N HIS A 76 13.36 -2.22 -4.70
CA HIS A 76 13.43 -2.79 -6.03
C HIS A 76 12.03 -3.25 -6.48
N PHE A 77 11.30 -3.93 -5.61
CA PHE A 77 9.91 -4.32 -5.86
C PHE A 77 9.01 -3.13 -6.20
N LEU A 78 9.08 -2.04 -5.42
CA LEU A 78 8.28 -0.83 -5.67
C LEU A 78 8.63 -0.17 -6.99
N ARG A 79 9.91 -0.17 -7.40
CA ARG A 79 10.34 0.40 -8.68
C ARG A 79 9.83 -0.39 -9.88
N ILE A 80 9.80 -1.72 -9.79
CA ILE A 80 9.24 -2.59 -10.82
C ILE A 80 7.74 -2.33 -10.95
N TRP A 81 7.03 -2.37 -9.82
CA TRP A 81 5.57 -2.37 -9.85
C TRP A 81 4.93 -0.99 -9.89
N LEU A 82 5.67 0.07 -9.55
CA LEU A 82 5.25 1.46 -9.59
C LEU A 82 6.24 2.28 -10.45
N PRO A 83 6.33 2.03 -11.76
CA PRO A 83 7.30 2.69 -12.65
C PRO A 83 7.18 4.21 -12.63
N GLU A 84 5.98 4.75 -12.42
CA GLU A 84 5.74 6.20 -12.28
C GLU A 84 6.42 6.83 -11.06
N LEU A 85 6.82 6.02 -10.08
CA LEU A 85 7.54 6.44 -8.88
C LEU A 85 9.01 6.02 -8.91
N ALA A 86 9.48 5.28 -9.92
CA ALA A 86 10.72 4.50 -9.82
C ALA A 86 11.98 5.34 -9.58
N HIS A 87 12.02 6.55 -10.14
CA HIS A 87 13.13 7.50 -10.00
C HIS A 87 13.11 8.28 -8.67
N LEU A 88 12.05 8.15 -7.88
CA LEU A 88 11.96 8.83 -6.60
C LEU A 88 12.99 8.28 -5.60
N PRO A 89 13.49 9.14 -4.69
CA PRO A 89 14.30 8.67 -3.58
C PRO A 89 13.48 7.74 -2.65
N PRO A 90 14.12 6.78 -1.95
CA PRO A 90 13.43 5.77 -1.14
C PRO A 90 12.37 6.31 -0.18
N ARG A 91 12.59 7.49 0.41
CA ARG A 91 11.63 8.13 1.33
C ARG A 91 10.25 8.38 0.68
N PHE A 92 10.22 8.73 -0.61
CA PHE A 92 8.99 9.01 -1.33
C PHE A 92 8.40 7.78 -2.02
N LEU A 93 9.18 6.71 -2.20
CA LEU A 93 8.64 5.42 -2.64
C LEU A 93 7.67 4.82 -1.61
N TYR A 94 7.99 4.95 -0.31
CA TYR A 94 7.08 4.51 0.76
C TYR A 94 5.92 5.46 1.00
N GLU A 95 6.20 6.78 0.94
CA GLU A 95 5.26 7.82 1.38
C GLU A 95 5.20 8.97 0.36
N PRO A 96 4.69 8.74 -0.87
CA PRO A 96 4.67 9.75 -1.92
C PRO A 96 3.85 10.99 -1.51
N TRP A 97 2.83 10.81 -0.66
CA TRP A 97 2.00 11.91 -0.10
C TRP A 97 2.75 12.89 0.79
N ARG A 98 4.01 12.63 1.15
CA ARG A 98 4.85 13.58 1.91
C ARG A 98 5.58 14.57 1.02
N MET A 99 5.54 14.40 -0.31
CA MET A 99 6.16 15.36 -1.25
C MET A 99 5.46 16.71 -1.24
N ARG A 100 6.24 17.77 -1.00
CA ARG A 100 5.80 19.16 -1.16
C ARG A 100 5.59 19.49 -2.65
N PRO A 101 4.83 20.55 -2.99
CA PRO A 101 4.65 20.96 -4.38
C PRO A 101 5.96 21.22 -5.14
N ALA A 102 6.98 21.75 -4.46
CA ALA A 102 8.31 21.93 -5.07
C ALA A 102 8.99 20.59 -5.40
N GLU A 103 8.88 19.60 -4.52
CA GLU A 103 9.43 18.25 -4.74
C GLU A 103 8.66 17.52 -5.86
N GLN A 104 7.33 17.64 -5.89
CA GLN A 104 6.52 17.08 -6.99
C GLN A 104 6.91 17.67 -8.34
N ARG A 105 7.16 18.98 -8.42
CA ARG A 105 7.68 19.62 -9.65
C ARG A 105 9.08 19.13 -10.00
N GLN A 106 9.98 19.07 -9.02
CA GLN A 106 11.36 18.62 -9.21
C GLN A 106 11.42 17.19 -9.78
N TYR A 107 10.57 16.29 -9.29
CA TYR A 107 10.54 14.90 -9.74
C TYR A 107 9.52 14.65 -10.86
N GLY A 108 8.70 15.62 -11.26
CA GLY A 108 7.64 15.42 -12.25
C GLY A 108 6.54 14.45 -11.85
N VAL A 109 6.39 14.13 -10.55
CA VAL A 109 5.36 13.24 -10.02
C VAL A 109 4.31 14.06 -9.29
N TYR A 110 3.14 14.21 -9.92
CA TYR A 110 2.04 15.00 -9.37
C TYR A 110 0.99 14.08 -8.74
N LEU A 111 0.76 14.23 -7.44
CA LEU A 111 -0.25 13.44 -6.73
C LEU A 111 -1.66 13.85 -7.18
N GLY A 112 -2.51 12.86 -7.45
CA GLY A 112 -3.83 13.02 -8.06
C GLY A 112 -3.81 13.05 -9.60
N ARG A 113 -2.62 13.08 -10.22
CA ARG A 113 -2.46 13.02 -11.68
C ARG A 113 -1.55 11.86 -12.11
N SER A 114 -0.28 11.90 -11.72
CA SER A 114 0.71 10.85 -12.01
C SER A 114 0.53 9.64 -11.09
N TYR A 115 0.13 9.87 -9.84
CA TYR A 115 -0.07 8.82 -8.84
C TYR A 115 -1.21 9.21 -7.89
N PRO A 116 -2.11 8.28 -7.47
CA PRO A 116 -3.25 8.63 -6.66
C PRO A 116 -2.88 9.20 -5.29
N VAL A 117 -3.72 10.11 -4.78
CA VAL A 117 -3.66 10.54 -3.38
C VAL A 117 -4.26 9.44 -2.51
N PRO A 118 -3.57 8.96 -1.47
CA PRO A 118 -4.13 7.96 -0.58
C PRO A 118 -5.33 8.52 0.20
N PRO A 119 -6.35 7.70 0.51
CA PRO A 119 -7.45 8.13 1.38
C PRO A 119 -6.94 8.61 2.75
N ARG A 120 -7.48 9.72 3.25
CA ARG A 120 -7.06 10.35 4.52
C ARG A 120 -7.13 9.40 5.72
N SER A 121 -8.07 8.46 5.70
CA SER A 121 -8.27 7.44 6.74
C SER A 121 -7.14 6.41 6.78
N TRP A 122 -6.38 6.25 5.70
CA TRP A 122 -5.32 5.23 5.55
C TRP A 122 -3.94 5.77 5.97
N ILE A 123 -3.78 7.10 6.05
CA ILE A 123 -2.56 7.74 6.52
C ILE A 123 -2.48 7.67 8.06
N PRO A 124 -1.39 7.12 8.64
CA PRO A 124 -1.21 7.05 10.09
C PRO A 124 -1.33 8.42 10.78
N ARG A 125 -2.04 8.47 11.92
CA ARG A 125 -2.30 9.72 12.67
C ARG A 125 -1.03 10.45 13.10
N THR A 126 0.08 9.74 13.31
CA THR A 126 1.38 10.30 13.73
C THR A 126 1.99 11.24 12.70
N VAL A 127 1.70 11.06 11.40
CA VAL A 127 2.19 11.95 10.32
C VAL A 127 1.40 13.26 10.25
N ARG A 128 0.23 13.34 10.91
CA ARG A 128 -0.67 14.52 10.85
C ARG A 128 -0.10 15.76 11.56
N LYS A 129 0.79 15.60 12.55
CA LYS A 129 1.32 16.71 13.37
C LYS A 129 2.34 17.60 12.66
N GLN A 130 2.97 17.14 11.58
CA GLN A 130 4.02 17.92 10.89
C GLN A 130 3.48 18.97 9.91
N SER A 131 2.22 18.87 9.44
CA SER A 131 1.67 19.87 8.51
C SER A 131 1.14 21.14 9.20
N ILE A 132 0.95 21.10 10.53
CA ILE A 132 0.42 22.24 11.29
C ILE A 132 1.55 23.13 11.80
N ALA A 133 2.71 22.56 12.13
CA ALA A 133 3.87 23.33 12.62
C ALA A 133 4.47 24.27 11.56
N SER A 134 4.33 23.98 10.27
CA SER A 134 4.81 24.87 9.20
C SER A 134 3.87 26.04 8.88
N LYS A 135 2.66 26.06 9.46
CA LYS A 135 1.70 27.18 9.33
C LYS A 135 1.76 28.19 10.47
N ILE A 136 2.49 27.90 11.55
CA ILE A 136 2.57 28.77 12.75
C ILE A 136 3.88 29.58 12.76
N SER A 137 4.80 29.33 11.82
CA SER A 137 6.09 30.03 11.73
C SER A 137 6.18 31.05 10.58
N ARG A 138 5.07 31.69 10.20
CA ARG A 138 5.06 32.87 9.32
C ARG A 138 4.22 33.97 9.92
#